data_AF-A0A1W2DUR7-F1
#
_entry.id   AF-A0A1W2DUR7-F1
#
_cell.length_a   1.000
_cell.length_b   1.000
_cell.length_c   1.000
_cell.angle_alpha   90.00
_cell.angle_beta   90.00
_cell.angle_gamma   90.00
#
_symmetry.space_group_name_H-M   'P 1'
#
loop_
_entity.id
_entity.type
_entity.pdbx_description
1 polymer ?
#
loop_
_entity_poly.entity_id
_entity_poly.type
_entity_poly.pdbx_seq_one_letter_code
_entity_poly.pdbx_strand_id
1 'polypeptide(L)'
;MGFGRIAVALAVTATLTACASVVDGEPKGERPDPTKVAGLEISNGPSGPRKGVPDADLSVENGDGGDMDRLAINTLADVQEFWKAEFPASFAGKTFQPVKRFISYDSNGKGVEVCKLDTTGIANAFYCALDDSITWDRGELLPMLKDSFGPMAVVTVLAHEMGHAVQYKLGPASGIGANTPSIVKEQQADCYTGVFMRWIAENKSKHFELSTGEGLNQVLQTMFFIRDSAGTSFEKQGAHGSAFDRVSAFQFGFTRGAARCAEINEAEISQRITERPFDLSDTDQGQGRGNAQVNEDKYLKALEESLRDAYKSSGASFPAFDKAGIKPCADAQTTSPVSYCPAVNQLQLDLPQLLKIGTPPKKGSKGGIGDFAAFAVIASRFSLSIQHATGFKLDDDAAGQRTACLTGAWAGLTNRPNAAAGLRLSPGDLDEAVAELLADDSLIAADVNGKAVPSGFARVEAFGDGFFRGLSFCVKKYSV
;
A
#
# COMPACT_ATOMS: atom_id res chain seq x y z
N MET A 1 61.66 16.70 51.13
CA MET A 1 61.32 17.82 50.23
C MET A 1 60.97 17.24 48.88
N GLY A 2 59.82 17.60 48.31
CA GLY A 2 59.48 17.33 46.91
C GLY A 2 58.25 16.46 46.67
N PHE A 3 57.05 17.00 46.89
CA PHE A 3 55.84 16.58 46.16
C PHE A 3 54.92 17.80 46.00
N GLY A 4 55.13 18.54 44.91
CA GLY A 4 54.20 19.52 44.38
C GLY A 4 53.97 19.21 42.91
N ARG A 5 52.70 19.15 42.51
CA ARG A 5 52.13 19.08 41.13
C ARG A 5 51.11 17.94 40.93
N ILE A 6 50.01 17.88 41.70
CA ILE A 6 48.74 17.28 41.24
C ILE A 6 47.59 17.98 41.97
N ALA A 7 47.18 19.17 41.52
CA ALA A 7 45.97 19.83 42.07
C ALA A 7 45.31 20.86 41.14
N VAL A 8 45.45 20.74 39.81
CA VAL A 8 44.79 21.68 38.87
C VAL A 8 44.00 20.99 37.74
N ALA A 9 44.07 19.67 37.60
CA ALA A 9 43.39 18.95 36.50
C ALA A 9 42.04 18.30 36.89
N LEU A 10 41.39 18.74 37.96
CA LEU A 10 40.11 18.16 38.45
C LEU A 10 38.97 19.16 38.57
N ALA A 11 39.15 20.41 38.15
CA ALA A 11 38.15 21.48 38.29
C ALA A 11 37.58 22.02 36.95
N VAL A 12 37.81 21.33 35.82
CA VAL A 12 37.28 21.76 34.50
C VAL A 12 36.44 20.65 33.81
N THR A 13 36.22 19.51 34.46
CA THR A 13 35.36 18.42 33.95
C THR A 13 33.92 18.43 34.50
N ALA A 14 33.47 19.54 35.12
CA ALA A 14 32.17 19.62 35.79
C ALA A 14 31.27 20.78 35.31
N THR A 15 31.43 21.28 34.08
CA THR A 15 30.58 22.38 33.55
C THR A 15 30.11 22.20 32.10
N LEU A 16 29.90 20.95 31.66
CA LEU A 16 29.12 20.65 30.46
C LEU A 16 28.03 19.60 30.76
N THR A 17 27.30 19.76 31.86
CA THR A 17 25.96 19.19 31.97
C THR A 17 25.03 20.09 31.17
N ALA A 18 24.92 19.79 29.88
CA ALA A 18 23.87 20.31 29.02
C ALA A 18 22.52 20.20 29.75
N CYS A 19 21.75 21.28 29.74
CA CYS A 19 20.38 21.31 30.19
C CYS A 19 19.52 20.44 29.27
N ALA A 20 19.62 19.11 29.41
CA ALA A 20 18.64 18.19 28.88
C ALA A 20 17.54 18.06 29.93
N SER A 21 16.50 18.88 29.80
CA SER A 21 15.26 18.67 30.52
C SER A 21 14.63 17.39 30.01
N VAL A 22 14.51 16.37 30.86
CA VAL A 22 13.59 15.26 30.57
C VAL A 22 12.19 15.85 30.60
N VAL A 23 11.55 15.95 29.44
CA VAL A 23 10.14 16.29 29.36
C VAL A 23 9.38 15.02 29.70
N ASP A 24 8.88 14.93 30.93
CA ASP A 24 7.92 13.89 31.29
C ASP A 24 6.67 14.06 30.42
N GLY A 25 6.47 13.10 29.52
CA GLY A 25 5.29 13.01 28.68
C GLY A 25 5.06 11.56 28.30
N GLU A 26 3.83 11.09 28.46
CA GLU A 26 3.44 9.89 27.73
C GLU A 26 3.39 10.25 26.24
N PRO A 27 4.10 9.52 25.36
CA PRO A 27 3.91 9.69 23.93
C PRO A 27 2.46 9.31 23.59
N LYS A 28 1.60 10.32 23.54
CA LYS A 28 0.30 10.20 22.90
C LYS A 28 0.58 10.32 21.42
N GLY A 29 0.37 9.23 20.67
CA GLY A 29 0.43 9.28 19.22
C GLY A 29 -0.34 10.50 18.73
N GLU A 30 0.25 11.26 17.82
CA GLU A 30 -0.40 12.41 17.19
C GLU A 30 -1.79 11.94 16.73
N ARG A 31 -2.82 12.74 17.02
CA ARG A 31 -4.15 12.42 16.48
C ARG A 31 -3.99 12.38 14.97
N PRO A 32 -4.44 11.30 14.31
CA PRO A 32 -4.39 11.20 12.86
C PRO A 32 -5.01 12.45 12.27
N ASP A 33 -4.20 13.19 11.52
CA ASP A 33 -4.66 14.36 10.81
C ASP A 33 -5.18 13.88 9.46
N PRO A 34 -6.50 13.98 9.20
CA PRO A 34 -7.06 13.51 7.94
C PRO A 34 -6.54 14.28 6.72
N THR A 35 -5.89 15.44 6.93
CA THR A 35 -5.26 16.21 5.88
C THR A 35 -3.80 15.82 5.63
N LYS A 36 -3.29 14.76 6.29
CA LYS A 36 -1.90 14.30 6.17
C LYS A 36 -1.80 12.83 5.76
N VAL A 37 -0.63 12.48 5.22
CA VAL A 37 -0.23 11.11 4.85
C VAL A 37 0.92 10.69 5.74
N ALA A 38 0.64 9.84 6.73
CA ALA A 38 1.61 9.42 7.74
C ALA A 38 2.39 10.61 8.35
N GLY A 39 1.69 11.70 8.66
CA GLY A 39 2.27 12.93 9.23
C GLY A 39 2.93 13.89 8.22
N LEU A 40 2.98 13.56 6.92
CA LEU A 40 3.40 14.49 5.87
C LEU A 40 2.21 15.25 5.30
N GLU A 41 2.43 16.51 4.92
CA GLU A 41 1.45 17.29 4.17
C GLU A 41 1.10 16.60 2.85
N ILE A 42 -0.18 16.62 2.48
CA ILE A 42 -0.59 16.15 1.15
C ILE A 42 -0.16 17.20 0.12
N SER A 43 0.64 16.77 -0.84
CA SER A 43 1.17 17.62 -1.91
C SER A 43 1.02 16.93 -3.26
N ASN A 44 0.70 17.72 -4.29
CA ASN A 44 0.83 17.32 -5.68
C ASN A 44 2.03 18.05 -6.28
N GLY A 45 2.60 17.49 -7.34
CA GLY A 45 3.79 18.07 -7.97
C GLY A 45 4.68 17.01 -8.62
N PRO A 46 5.89 17.42 -9.06
CA PRO A 46 6.80 16.52 -9.74
C PRO A 46 7.12 15.30 -8.87
N SER A 47 7.14 14.13 -9.49
CA SER A 47 7.54 12.87 -8.86
C SER A 47 8.42 12.12 -9.86
N GLY A 48 9.68 11.87 -9.49
CA GLY A 48 10.69 11.34 -10.42
C GLY A 48 12.06 12.01 -10.29
N PRO A 49 12.91 11.89 -11.34
CA PRO A 49 14.26 12.43 -11.34
C PRO A 49 14.29 13.95 -11.20
N ARG A 50 15.15 14.46 -10.32
CA ARG A 50 15.41 15.89 -10.16
C ARG A 50 16.21 16.44 -11.34
N LYS A 51 15.90 17.68 -11.72
CA LYS A 51 16.62 18.38 -12.78
C LYS A 51 17.94 18.95 -12.27
N GLY A 52 18.98 18.91 -13.11
CA GLY A 52 20.28 19.55 -12.83
C GLY A 52 21.14 18.80 -11.81
N VAL A 53 20.75 17.58 -11.42
CA VAL A 53 21.55 16.71 -10.57
C VAL A 53 22.43 15.84 -11.48
N PRO A 54 23.76 15.79 -11.28
CA PRO A 54 24.62 14.88 -12.02
C PRO A 54 24.27 13.42 -11.73
N ASP A 55 24.35 12.57 -12.76
CA ASP A 55 24.16 11.12 -12.60
C ASP A 55 25.18 10.54 -11.61
N ALA A 56 24.76 9.50 -10.90
CA ALA A 56 25.60 8.80 -9.95
C ALA A 56 26.72 8.01 -10.67
N ASP A 57 27.88 7.98 -10.04
CA ASP A 57 29.03 7.18 -10.49
C ASP A 57 29.00 5.82 -9.79
N LEU A 58 28.12 4.94 -10.27
CA LEU A 58 28.01 3.55 -9.80
C LEU A 58 28.42 2.60 -10.94
N SER A 59 29.37 1.70 -10.66
CA SER A 59 29.81 0.71 -11.65
C SER A 59 28.71 -0.31 -11.91
N VAL A 60 28.31 -0.44 -13.18
CA VAL A 60 27.31 -1.40 -13.66
C VAL A 60 27.91 -2.27 -14.75
N GLU A 61 27.75 -3.57 -14.61
CA GLU A 61 28.14 -4.55 -15.62
C GLU A 61 27.11 -4.57 -16.75
N ASN A 62 27.59 -4.61 -17.99
CA ASN A 62 26.76 -4.73 -19.20
C ASN A 62 25.72 -3.61 -19.39
N GLY A 63 25.92 -2.46 -18.73
CA GLY A 63 25.13 -1.25 -18.99
C GLY A 63 25.50 -0.59 -20.32
N ASP A 64 24.55 0.10 -20.93
CA ASP A 64 24.70 0.86 -22.18
C ASP A 64 24.72 2.38 -21.98
N GLY A 65 24.48 2.85 -20.75
CA GLY A 65 24.47 4.27 -20.40
C GLY A 65 23.28 5.04 -20.96
N GLY A 66 22.25 4.33 -21.46
CA GLY A 66 20.97 4.89 -21.88
C GLY A 66 20.09 5.33 -20.71
N ASP A 67 18.91 5.85 -21.03
CA ASP A 67 18.03 6.49 -20.04
C ASP A 67 17.61 5.53 -18.92
N MET A 68 17.34 4.26 -19.23
CA MET A 68 16.90 3.28 -18.22
C MET A 68 18.05 2.89 -17.28
N ASP A 69 19.27 2.76 -17.82
CA ASP A 69 20.45 2.51 -16.99
C ASP A 69 20.77 3.70 -16.10
N ARG A 70 20.69 4.94 -16.60
CA ARG A 70 20.87 6.13 -15.75
C ARG A 70 19.83 6.20 -14.63
N LEU A 71 18.57 5.93 -14.96
CA LEU A 71 17.49 5.90 -13.97
C LEU A 71 17.73 4.82 -12.91
N ALA A 72 18.15 3.62 -13.32
CA ALA A 72 18.47 2.51 -12.43
C ALA A 72 19.71 2.80 -11.56
N ILE A 73 20.77 3.33 -12.15
CA ILE A 73 22.01 3.72 -11.47
C ILE A 73 21.74 4.77 -10.40
N ASN A 74 21.01 5.84 -10.75
CA ASN A 74 20.64 6.89 -9.81
C ASN A 74 19.78 6.34 -8.65
N THR A 75 18.86 5.42 -8.97
CA THR A 75 18.03 4.74 -7.95
C THR A 75 18.89 3.94 -6.98
N LEU A 76 19.75 3.07 -7.52
CA LEU A 76 20.58 2.16 -6.73
C LEU A 76 21.66 2.90 -5.93
N ALA A 77 22.12 4.05 -6.41
CA ALA A 77 23.00 4.93 -5.65
C ALA A 77 22.28 5.52 -4.43
N ASP A 78 21.10 6.11 -4.62
CA ASP A 78 20.34 6.76 -3.53
C ASP A 78 19.85 5.76 -2.50
N VAL A 79 19.35 4.60 -2.92
CA VAL A 79 18.86 3.59 -1.96
C VAL A 79 20.01 2.98 -1.15
N GLN A 80 21.21 2.84 -1.73
CA GLN A 80 22.39 2.43 -0.96
C GLN A 80 22.86 3.52 0.00
N GLU A 81 22.83 4.79 -0.40
CA GLU A 81 23.14 5.91 0.50
C GLU A 81 22.17 5.94 1.67
N PHE A 82 20.87 5.81 1.40
CA PHE A 82 19.84 5.68 2.41
C PHE A 82 20.14 4.54 3.39
N TRP A 83 20.38 3.31 2.90
CA TRP A 83 20.63 2.17 3.78
C TRP A 83 21.94 2.26 4.56
N LYS A 84 22.97 2.96 4.07
CA LYS A 84 24.18 3.24 4.87
C LYS A 84 23.85 3.99 6.16
N ALA A 85 22.86 4.87 6.14
CA ALA A 85 22.40 5.63 7.31
C ALA A 85 21.30 4.89 8.09
N GLU A 86 20.27 4.39 7.41
CA GLU A 86 19.09 3.78 8.02
C GLU A 86 19.40 2.46 8.72
N PHE A 87 20.23 1.61 8.11
CA PHE A 87 20.49 0.26 8.62
C PHE A 87 21.11 0.25 10.04
N PRO A 88 22.17 1.02 10.35
CA PRO A 88 22.67 1.09 11.72
C PRO A 88 21.68 1.75 12.69
N ALA A 89 20.88 2.72 12.23
CA ALA A 89 19.89 3.40 13.06
C ALA A 89 18.76 2.45 13.49
N SER A 90 18.27 1.62 12.56
CA SER A 90 17.15 0.72 12.79
C SER A 90 17.53 -0.66 13.33
N PHE A 91 18.79 -1.09 13.17
CA PHE A 91 19.23 -2.46 13.52
C PHE A 91 20.44 -2.50 14.46
N ALA A 92 20.33 -1.78 15.59
CA ALA A 92 21.28 -1.84 16.71
C ALA A 92 22.75 -1.64 16.30
N GLY A 93 23.02 -0.68 15.42
CA GLY A 93 24.38 -0.30 15.00
C GLY A 93 25.04 -1.25 14.00
N LYS A 94 24.33 -2.24 13.45
CA LYS A 94 24.87 -3.07 12.36
C LYS A 94 25.22 -2.20 11.14
N THR A 95 26.31 -2.52 10.45
CA THR A 95 26.72 -1.78 9.25
C THR A 95 26.09 -2.38 7.99
N PHE A 96 25.48 -1.55 7.15
CA PHE A 96 25.06 -1.95 5.82
C PHE A 96 26.29 -2.19 4.93
N GLN A 97 26.40 -3.41 4.38
CA GLN A 97 27.39 -3.71 3.35
C GLN A 97 26.76 -3.45 1.97
N PRO A 98 27.33 -2.56 1.14
CA PRO A 98 26.84 -2.32 -0.22
C PRO A 98 26.65 -3.62 -1.01
N VAL A 99 25.71 -3.61 -1.97
CA VAL A 99 25.53 -4.73 -2.91
C VAL A 99 26.79 -4.84 -3.78
N LYS A 100 27.24 -6.07 -4.06
CA LYS A 100 28.54 -6.29 -4.70
C LYS A 100 28.51 -6.03 -6.19
N ARG A 101 27.40 -6.35 -6.85
CA ARG A 101 27.28 -6.31 -8.31
C ARG A 101 25.96 -5.68 -8.73
N PHE A 102 26.04 -4.83 -9.73
CA PHE A 102 24.89 -4.25 -10.42
C PHE A 102 25.00 -4.61 -11.88
N ILE A 103 23.96 -5.23 -12.44
CA ILE A 103 24.02 -5.81 -13.77
C ILE A 103 22.80 -5.37 -14.56
N SER A 104 23.04 -4.70 -15.67
CA SER A 104 22.00 -4.35 -16.63
C SER A 104 22.00 -5.36 -17.78
N TYR A 105 20.83 -5.76 -18.25
CA TYR A 105 20.71 -6.58 -19.46
C TYR A 105 19.52 -6.15 -20.31
N ASP A 106 19.55 -6.53 -21.58
CA ASP A 106 18.45 -6.33 -22.51
C ASP A 106 17.86 -7.70 -22.85
N SER A 107 16.62 -7.94 -22.40
CA SER A 107 15.88 -9.18 -22.64
C SER A 107 15.62 -9.47 -24.12
N ASN A 108 15.63 -8.43 -24.98
CA ASN A 108 15.51 -8.54 -26.43
C ASN A 108 16.87 -8.66 -27.15
N GLY A 109 17.96 -8.52 -26.40
CA GLY A 109 19.33 -8.58 -26.90
C GLY A 109 20.01 -9.93 -26.67
N LYS A 110 21.34 -9.89 -26.55
CA LYS A 110 22.12 -11.06 -26.13
C LYS A 110 22.03 -11.18 -24.61
N GLY A 111 21.48 -12.30 -24.14
CA GLY A 111 21.43 -12.60 -22.71
C GLY A 111 22.81 -12.66 -22.06
N VAL A 112 22.80 -12.40 -20.75
CA VAL A 112 23.92 -12.59 -19.82
C VAL A 112 23.58 -13.69 -18.82
N GLU A 113 24.59 -14.45 -18.41
CA GLU A 113 24.50 -15.46 -17.36
C GLU A 113 24.69 -14.79 -15.99
N VAL A 114 23.62 -14.75 -15.19
CA VAL A 114 23.59 -14.11 -13.87
C VAL A 114 22.81 -15.00 -12.92
N CYS A 115 23.28 -15.20 -11.68
CA CYS A 115 22.59 -16.04 -10.71
C CYS A 115 22.29 -17.48 -11.21
N LYS A 116 23.10 -18.01 -12.14
CA LYS A 116 22.87 -19.29 -12.85
C LYS A 116 21.61 -19.30 -13.74
N LEU A 117 21.20 -18.13 -14.22
CA LEU A 117 20.10 -17.91 -15.13
C LEU A 117 20.61 -17.21 -16.40
N ASP A 118 20.19 -17.71 -17.57
CA ASP A 118 20.28 -16.99 -18.83
C ASP A 118 19.12 -15.99 -18.91
N THR A 119 19.46 -14.72 -19.08
CA THR A 119 18.49 -13.60 -19.10
C THR A 119 17.81 -13.39 -20.45
N THR A 120 18.14 -14.18 -21.48
CA THR A 120 17.52 -14.09 -22.82
C THR A 120 15.99 -14.25 -22.73
N GLY A 121 15.24 -13.23 -23.18
CA GLY A 121 13.77 -13.24 -23.20
C GLY A 121 13.10 -13.11 -21.83
N ILE A 122 13.83 -12.77 -20.77
CA ILE A 122 13.29 -12.61 -19.42
C ILE A 122 13.18 -11.11 -19.12
N ALA A 123 11.99 -10.53 -19.21
CA ALA A 123 11.77 -9.14 -18.80
C ALA A 123 11.58 -9.08 -17.27
N ASN A 124 12.69 -8.99 -16.51
CA ASN A 124 12.63 -9.02 -15.03
C ASN A 124 13.68 -8.14 -14.34
N ALA A 125 13.43 -7.82 -13.07
CA ALA A 125 14.43 -7.36 -12.12
C ALA A 125 14.49 -8.34 -10.95
N PHE A 126 15.67 -8.56 -10.38
CA PHE A 126 15.82 -9.46 -9.24
C PHE A 126 17.11 -9.21 -8.46
N TYR A 127 17.05 -9.47 -7.16
CA TYR A 127 18.21 -9.67 -6.28
C TYR A 127 18.62 -11.15 -6.20
N CYS A 128 19.92 -11.43 -6.32
CA CYS A 128 20.47 -12.77 -6.15
C CYS A 128 21.39 -12.86 -4.93
N ALA A 129 20.98 -13.67 -3.95
CA ALA A 129 21.77 -13.94 -2.75
C ALA A 129 23.06 -14.77 -2.98
N LEU A 130 23.18 -15.47 -4.12
CA LEU A 130 24.34 -16.32 -4.42
C LEU A 130 25.59 -15.48 -4.72
N ASP A 131 25.44 -14.35 -5.39
CA ASP A 131 26.53 -13.47 -5.79
C ASP A 131 26.36 -12.01 -5.34
N ASP A 132 25.33 -11.72 -4.52
CA ASP A 132 24.99 -10.38 -3.99
C ASP A 132 24.89 -9.36 -5.12
N SER A 133 24.02 -9.68 -6.09
CA SER A 133 23.77 -8.87 -7.28
C SER A 133 22.33 -8.36 -7.33
N ILE A 134 22.15 -7.13 -7.82
CA ILE A 134 20.86 -6.63 -8.30
C ILE A 134 20.94 -6.51 -9.82
N THR A 135 19.98 -7.12 -10.50
CA THR A 135 19.96 -7.26 -11.96
C THR A 135 18.64 -6.75 -12.51
N TRP A 136 18.65 -6.03 -13.64
CA TRP A 136 17.43 -5.47 -14.25
C TRP A 136 17.44 -5.50 -15.78
N ASP A 137 16.26 -5.70 -16.35
CA ASP A 137 16.02 -5.60 -17.79
C ASP A 137 15.77 -4.15 -18.23
N ARG A 138 16.73 -3.56 -18.94
CA ARG A 138 16.60 -2.23 -19.54
C ARG A 138 15.83 -2.22 -20.86
N GLY A 139 15.61 -3.39 -21.47
CA GLY A 139 15.04 -3.53 -22.81
C GLY A 139 13.51 -3.51 -22.84
N GLU A 140 12.85 -4.19 -21.90
CA GLU A 140 11.39 -4.33 -21.87
C GLU A 140 10.79 -3.92 -20.51
N LEU A 141 11.27 -4.48 -19.40
CA LEU A 141 10.68 -4.24 -18.08
C LEU A 141 10.72 -2.77 -17.67
N LEU A 142 11.92 -2.17 -17.56
CA LEU A 142 12.03 -0.79 -17.09
C LEU A 142 11.31 0.22 -18.00
N PRO A 143 11.41 0.13 -19.34
CA PRO A 143 10.59 0.95 -20.24
C PRO A 143 9.09 0.77 -20.01
N MET A 144 8.60 -0.47 -19.92
CA MET A 144 7.17 -0.75 -19.71
C MET A 144 6.65 -0.14 -18.41
N LEU A 145 7.39 -0.28 -17.30
CA LEU A 145 7.04 0.31 -16.02
C LEU A 145 7.00 1.84 -16.09
N LYS A 146 8.05 2.44 -16.66
CA LYS A 146 8.15 3.89 -16.80
C LYS A 146 7.02 4.45 -17.66
N ASP A 147 6.70 3.80 -18.77
CA ASP A 147 5.72 4.33 -19.72
C ASP A 147 4.28 4.12 -19.21
N SER A 148 4.06 3.12 -18.36
CA SER A 148 2.75 2.86 -17.75
C SER A 148 2.47 3.72 -16.52
N PHE A 149 3.47 3.97 -15.67
CA PHE A 149 3.27 4.55 -14.34
C PHE A 149 4.24 5.70 -13.99
N GLY A 150 5.17 6.04 -14.88
CA GLY A 150 6.18 7.06 -14.65
C GLY A 150 7.48 6.51 -14.05
N PRO A 151 8.53 7.36 -13.95
CA PRO A 151 9.87 6.91 -13.55
C PRO A 151 9.93 6.36 -12.13
N MET A 152 9.04 6.78 -11.24
CA MET A 152 8.97 6.25 -9.86
C MET A 152 8.59 4.77 -9.81
N ALA A 153 7.99 4.21 -10.86
CA ALA A 153 7.73 2.78 -10.96
C ALA A 153 9.02 1.95 -11.03
N VAL A 154 9.99 2.42 -11.82
CA VAL A 154 11.34 1.84 -11.88
C VAL A 154 12.04 1.98 -10.53
N VAL A 155 11.93 3.15 -9.90
CA VAL A 155 12.50 3.39 -8.55
C VAL A 155 11.92 2.40 -7.53
N THR A 156 10.61 2.15 -7.61
CA THR A 156 9.90 1.21 -6.72
C THR A 156 10.41 -0.21 -6.85
N VAL A 157 10.50 -0.73 -8.08
CA VAL A 157 10.95 -2.12 -8.31
C VAL A 157 12.41 -2.31 -7.89
N LEU A 158 13.30 -1.37 -8.20
CA LEU A 158 14.71 -1.50 -7.80
C LEU A 158 14.92 -1.31 -6.28
N ALA A 159 14.09 -0.49 -5.64
CA ALA A 159 14.09 -0.38 -4.19
C ALA A 159 13.57 -1.67 -3.51
N HIS A 160 12.64 -2.39 -4.15
CA HIS A 160 12.21 -3.72 -3.74
C HIS A 160 13.36 -4.73 -3.83
N GLU A 161 14.11 -4.75 -4.92
CA GLU A 161 15.30 -5.62 -5.02
C GLU A 161 16.36 -5.29 -3.95
N MET A 162 16.54 -4.00 -3.63
CA MET A 162 17.37 -3.60 -2.50
C MET A 162 16.80 -4.08 -1.16
N GLY A 163 15.47 -4.15 -1.01
CA GLY A 163 14.80 -4.74 0.13
C GLY A 163 15.20 -6.20 0.37
N HIS A 164 15.31 -7.02 -0.68
CA HIS A 164 15.87 -8.38 -0.55
C HIS A 164 17.34 -8.37 -0.13
N ALA A 165 18.14 -7.43 -0.64
CA ALA A 165 19.52 -7.29 -0.22
C ALA A 165 19.64 -6.93 1.28
N VAL A 166 18.77 -6.06 1.79
CA VAL A 166 18.67 -5.70 3.22
C VAL A 166 18.36 -6.94 4.06
N GLN A 167 17.35 -7.73 3.66
CA GLN A 167 16.99 -8.97 4.34
C GLN A 167 18.15 -9.96 4.40
N TYR A 168 18.83 -10.15 3.26
CA TYR A 168 19.98 -11.04 3.17
C TYR A 168 21.11 -10.61 4.10
N LYS A 169 21.39 -9.30 4.16
CA LYS A 169 22.45 -8.73 5.02
C LYS A 169 22.09 -8.76 6.52
N LEU A 170 20.80 -8.66 6.85
CA LEU A 170 20.31 -8.86 8.22
C LEU A 170 20.32 -10.34 8.64
N GLY A 171 20.05 -11.24 7.71
CA GLY A 171 19.97 -12.69 7.94
C GLY A 171 19.00 -13.02 9.08
N PRO A 172 19.44 -13.72 10.14
CA PRO A 172 18.59 -14.06 11.27
C PRO A 172 17.91 -12.87 11.96
N ALA A 173 18.49 -11.67 11.88
CA ALA A 173 17.90 -10.47 12.46
C ALA A 173 16.63 -9.99 11.73
N SER A 174 16.41 -10.43 10.48
CA SER A 174 15.17 -10.21 9.73
C SER A 174 14.23 -11.43 9.81
N GLY A 175 14.55 -12.43 10.64
CA GLY A 175 13.78 -13.68 10.70
C GLY A 175 13.84 -14.51 9.41
N ILE A 176 14.78 -14.21 8.50
CA ILE A 176 14.91 -14.89 7.20
C ILE A 176 15.99 -15.98 7.27
N GLY A 177 15.63 -17.17 6.78
CA GLY A 177 16.50 -18.33 6.61
C GLY A 177 16.26 -19.08 5.30
N ALA A 178 16.92 -20.23 5.16
CA ALA A 178 16.86 -21.04 3.93
C ALA A 178 15.43 -21.53 3.59
N ASN A 179 14.63 -21.83 4.61
CA ASN A 179 13.28 -22.38 4.46
C ASN A 179 12.17 -21.34 4.55
N THR A 180 12.52 -20.05 4.70
CA THR A 180 11.50 -19.00 4.81
C THR A 180 10.71 -18.91 3.49
N PRO A 181 9.37 -18.98 3.53
CA PRO A 181 8.50 -18.87 2.36
C PRO A 181 8.77 -17.59 1.56
N SER A 182 8.64 -17.67 0.23
CA SER A 182 8.82 -16.52 -0.67
C SER A 182 7.98 -15.34 -0.21
N ILE A 183 6.68 -15.54 0.05
CA ILE A 183 5.77 -14.46 0.45
C ILE A 183 6.23 -13.63 1.66
N VAL A 184 6.96 -14.23 2.62
CA VAL A 184 7.50 -13.46 3.76
C VAL A 184 8.62 -12.54 3.29
N LYS A 185 9.51 -13.03 2.41
CA LYS A 185 10.61 -12.25 1.83
C LYS A 185 10.07 -11.13 0.94
N GLU A 186 9.08 -11.42 0.11
CA GLU A 186 8.43 -10.44 -0.77
C GLU A 186 7.77 -9.32 0.05
N GLN A 187 7.00 -9.68 1.08
CA GLN A 187 6.33 -8.70 1.94
C GLN A 187 7.34 -7.87 2.78
N GLN A 188 8.45 -8.46 3.20
CA GLN A 188 9.53 -7.67 3.81
C GLN A 188 10.17 -6.70 2.80
N ALA A 189 10.32 -7.08 1.53
CA ALA A 189 10.96 -6.26 0.51
C ALA A 189 10.07 -5.08 0.12
N ASP A 190 8.77 -5.31 -0.02
CA ASP A 190 7.76 -4.25 -0.19
C ASP A 190 7.76 -3.29 1.00
N CYS A 191 7.85 -3.82 2.23
CA CYS A 191 7.96 -2.98 3.42
C CYS A 191 9.21 -2.11 3.38
N TYR A 192 10.39 -2.67 3.11
CA TYR A 192 11.63 -1.90 3.00
C TYR A 192 11.59 -0.85 1.89
N THR A 193 10.90 -1.13 0.79
CA THR A 193 10.62 -0.17 -0.29
C THR A 193 9.83 1.03 0.23
N GLY A 194 8.81 0.79 1.06
CA GLY A 194 8.05 1.84 1.73
C GLY A 194 8.91 2.77 2.58
N VAL A 195 9.90 2.24 3.29
CA VAL A 195 10.83 3.04 4.11
C VAL A 195 11.68 3.98 3.23
N PHE A 196 12.18 3.47 2.10
CA PHE A 196 12.94 4.30 1.17
C PHE A 196 12.07 5.37 0.50
N MET A 197 10.85 5.01 0.07
CA MET A 197 9.91 5.98 -0.51
C MET A 197 9.54 7.09 0.48
N ARG A 198 9.44 6.76 1.78
CA ARG A 198 9.26 7.75 2.84
C ARG A 198 10.41 8.77 2.85
N TRP A 199 11.65 8.31 2.73
CA TRP A 199 12.82 9.18 2.68
C TRP A 199 12.83 10.11 1.46
N ILE A 200 12.39 9.62 0.29
CA ILE A 200 12.21 10.46 -0.91
C ILE A 200 11.10 11.49 -0.69
N ALA A 201 9.95 11.09 -0.14
CA ALA A 201 8.82 11.98 0.15
C ALA A 201 9.14 13.05 1.19
N GLU A 202 10.09 12.78 2.10
CA GLU A 202 10.67 13.76 3.01
C GLU A 202 11.72 14.67 2.35
N ASN A 203 11.84 14.61 1.01
CA ASN A 203 12.72 15.44 0.19
C ASN A 203 14.21 15.25 0.52
N LYS A 204 14.62 14.04 0.96
CA LYS A 204 16.01 13.75 1.35
C LYS A 204 16.83 13.07 0.25
N SER A 205 16.17 12.53 -0.77
CA SER A 205 16.82 11.93 -1.93
C SER A 205 17.51 12.96 -2.82
N LYS A 206 18.75 12.63 -3.20
CA LYS A 206 19.60 13.45 -4.06
C LYS A 206 19.06 13.47 -5.49
N HIS A 207 18.69 12.33 -6.04
CA HIS A 207 18.30 12.22 -7.45
C HIS A 207 16.78 12.25 -7.66
N PHE A 208 15.96 12.03 -6.62
CA PHE A 208 14.51 11.91 -6.77
C PHE A 208 13.72 12.83 -5.84
N GLU A 209 12.52 13.17 -6.29
CA GLU A 209 11.45 13.79 -5.51
C GLU A 209 10.16 12.98 -5.64
N LEU A 210 9.32 13.01 -4.61
CA LEU A 210 8.08 12.25 -4.56
C LEU A 210 7.02 13.06 -3.84
N SER A 211 5.96 13.43 -4.56
CA SER A 211 4.79 14.06 -3.97
C SER A 211 3.91 13.04 -3.24
N THR A 212 3.24 13.47 -2.17
CA THR A 212 2.47 12.57 -1.26
C THR A 212 1.02 12.32 -1.69
N GLY A 213 0.52 13.10 -2.65
CA GLY A 213 -0.74 12.87 -3.36
C GLY A 213 -0.51 12.01 -4.60
N GLU A 214 -0.42 12.64 -5.77
CA GLU A 214 -0.26 11.98 -7.08
C GLU A 214 0.93 11.00 -7.15
N GLY A 215 2.10 11.40 -6.65
CA GLY A 215 3.32 10.60 -6.74
C GLY A 215 3.24 9.28 -5.98
N LEU A 216 2.81 9.32 -4.71
CA LEU A 216 2.56 8.09 -3.94
C LEU A 216 1.44 7.27 -4.56
N ASN A 217 0.42 7.90 -5.15
CA ASN A 217 -0.63 7.17 -5.87
C ASN A 217 -0.04 6.35 -7.03
N GLN A 218 0.88 6.92 -7.81
CA GLN A 218 1.59 6.22 -8.90
C GLN A 218 2.44 5.05 -8.39
N VAL A 219 3.11 5.22 -7.25
CA VAL A 219 3.86 4.13 -6.59
C VAL A 219 2.92 2.98 -6.21
N LEU A 220 1.77 3.26 -5.60
CA LEU A 220 0.80 2.23 -5.23
C LEU A 220 0.14 1.57 -6.46
N GLN A 221 -0.09 2.32 -7.53
CA GLN A 221 -0.55 1.76 -8.82
C GLN A 221 0.48 0.81 -9.43
N THR A 222 1.78 1.11 -9.28
CA THR A 222 2.86 0.19 -9.68
C THR A 222 2.76 -1.10 -8.87
N MET A 223 2.67 -1.01 -7.54
CA MET A 223 2.53 -2.19 -6.66
C MET A 223 1.29 -3.03 -7.02
N PHE A 224 0.18 -2.37 -7.35
CA PHE A 224 -1.02 -3.03 -7.85
C PHE A 224 -0.77 -3.76 -9.18
N PHE A 225 -0.02 -3.16 -10.11
CA PHE A 225 0.23 -3.76 -11.41
C PHE A 225 1.10 -5.02 -11.33
N ILE A 226 2.15 -5.02 -10.50
CA ILE A 226 3.08 -6.14 -10.34
C ILE A 226 2.61 -7.19 -9.29
N ARG A 227 1.31 -7.27 -9.02
CA ARG A 227 0.73 -8.28 -8.11
C ARG A 227 0.63 -9.67 -8.75
N ASP A 228 0.47 -10.68 -7.92
CA ASP A 228 0.07 -12.01 -8.41
C ASP A 228 -1.41 -12.04 -8.83
N SER A 229 -1.73 -12.88 -9.80
CA SER A 229 -3.11 -13.01 -10.30
C SER A 229 -4.03 -13.60 -9.23
N ALA A 230 -5.29 -13.15 -9.23
CA ALA A 230 -6.34 -13.70 -8.35
C ALA A 230 -6.42 -15.22 -8.45
N GLY A 231 -6.50 -15.89 -7.29
CA GLY A 231 -6.51 -17.35 -7.18
C GLY A 231 -5.13 -18.00 -7.13
N THR A 232 -4.05 -17.22 -7.13
CA THR A 232 -2.70 -17.73 -6.83
C THR A 232 -2.64 -18.13 -5.34
N SER A 233 -1.86 -19.18 -5.04
CA SER A 233 -1.59 -19.56 -3.67
C SER A 233 -0.37 -18.82 -3.15
N PHE A 234 -0.46 -18.21 -1.97
CA PHE A 234 0.68 -17.60 -1.29
C PHE A 234 1.78 -18.62 -0.93
N GLU A 235 1.46 -19.92 -0.92
CA GLU A 235 2.43 -21.01 -0.70
C GLU A 235 3.25 -21.33 -1.95
N LYS A 236 2.86 -20.81 -3.13
CA LYS A 236 3.58 -21.03 -4.38
C LYS A 236 4.98 -20.43 -4.26
N GLN A 237 5.98 -21.17 -4.70
CA GLN A 237 7.34 -20.63 -4.82
C GLN A 237 7.33 -19.43 -5.76
N GLY A 238 7.86 -18.30 -5.28
CA GLY A 238 7.85 -17.02 -6.01
C GLY A 238 6.51 -16.28 -5.96
N ALA A 239 5.64 -16.58 -4.99
CA ALA A 239 4.46 -15.75 -4.72
C ALA A 239 4.88 -14.39 -4.12
N HIS A 240 4.42 -13.30 -4.74
CA HIS A 240 4.68 -11.91 -4.35
C HIS A 240 3.61 -11.36 -3.41
N GLY A 241 2.36 -11.80 -3.57
CA GLY A 241 1.21 -11.23 -2.87
C GLY A 241 0.18 -10.61 -3.82
N SER A 242 -1.06 -10.57 -3.33
CA SER A 242 -2.13 -9.75 -3.91
C SER A 242 -1.76 -8.25 -3.82
N ALA A 243 -2.42 -7.38 -4.58
CA ALA A 243 -2.16 -5.95 -4.47
C ALA A 243 -2.42 -5.43 -3.06
N PHE A 244 -3.50 -5.90 -2.42
CA PHE A 244 -3.81 -5.50 -1.06
C PHE A 244 -2.72 -5.91 -0.07
N ASP A 245 -2.18 -7.13 -0.21
CA ASP A 245 -1.10 -7.61 0.65
C ASP A 245 0.18 -6.79 0.49
N ARG A 246 0.56 -6.50 -0.77
CA ARG A 246 1.79 -5.80 -1.14
C ARG A 246 1.74 -4.32 -0.77
N VAL A 247 0.64 -3.64 -1.09
CA VAL A 247 0.41 -2.24 -0.68
C VAL A 247 0.40 -2.13 0.84
N SER A 248 -0.23 -3.06 1.56
CA SER A 248 -0.23 -3.05 3.03
C SER A 248 1.19 -3.16 3.60
N ALA A 249 2.01 -4.07 3.05
CA ALA A 249 3.40 -4.21 3.47
C ALA A 249 4.22 -2.94 3.20
N PHE A 250 4.11 -2.37 2.01
CA PHE A 250 4.70 -1.07 1.68
C PHE A 250 4.30 0.03 2.68
N GLN A 251 3.01 0.12 3.00
CA GLN A 251 2.51 1.11 3.96
C GLN A 251 3.08 0.89 5.37
N PHE A 252 3.32 -0.35 5.80
CA PHE A 252 3.98 -0.60 7.08
C PHE A 252 5.37 0.03 7.14
N GLY A 253 6.19 -0.12 6.10
CA GLY A 253 7.50 0.50 6.08
C GLY A 253 7.44 2.03 5.98
N PHE A 254 6.55 2.54 5.12
CA PHE A 254 6.37 3.98 4.94
C PHE A 254 5.93 4.67 6.24
N THR A 255 5.08 4.01 7.04
CA THR A 255 4.49 4.60 8.26
C THR A 255 5.23 4.25 9.55
N ARG A 256 5.89 3.08 9.63
CA ARG A 256 6.46 2.54 10.88
C ARG A 256 7.96 2.26 10.82
N GLY A 257 8.60 2.46 9.66
CA GLY A 257 10.05 2.37 9.49
C GLY A 257 10.60 0.95 9.37
N ALA A 258 11.93 0.85 9.24
CA ALA A 258 12.61 -0.39 8.87
C ALA A 258 12.54 -1.49 9.94
N ALA A 259 12.53 -1.14 11.23
CA ALA A 259 12.42 -2.12 12.30
C ALA A 259 11.13 -2.96 12.20
N ARG A 260 10.00 -2.30 11.88
CA ARG A 260 8.71 -2.98 11.65
C ARG A 260 8.78 -3.99 10.52
N CYS A 261 9.55 -3.70 9.47
CA CYS A 261 9.69 -4.60 8.33
C CYS A 261 10.38 -5.91 8.71
N ALA A 262 11.43 -5.86 9.54
CA ALA A 262 12.13 -7.06 10.03
C ALA A 262 11.25 -7.97 10.92
N GLU A 263 10.17 -7.44 11.49
CA GLU A 263 9.23 -8.20 12.31
C GLU A 263 8.26 -9.07 11.50
N ILE A 264 8.06 -8.78 10.20
CA ILE A 264 7.14 -9.54 9.34
C ILE A 264 7.65 -10.98 9.25
N ASN A 265 6.84 -11.93 9.72
CA ASN A 265 7.21 -13.34 9.77
C ASN A 265 6.03 -14.23 9.33
N GLU A 266 6.26 -15.55 9.26
CA GLU A 266 5.27 -16.53 8.83
C GLU A 266 3.98 -16.50 9.67
N ALA A 267 4.08 -16.25 10.99
CA ALA A 267 2.91 -16.18 11.87
C ALA A 267 2.06 -14.94 11.57
N GLU A 268 2.70 -13.80 11.31
CA GLU A 268 1.99 -12.60 10.88
C GLU A 268 1.34 -12.80 9.51
N ILE A 269 2.08 -13.31 8.53
CA ILE A 269 1.57 -13.57 7.17
C ILE A 269 0.36 -14.50 7.23
N SER A 270 0.44 -15.61 7.96
CA SER A 270 -0.67 -16.56 8.09
C SER A 270 -1.96 -15.94 8.66
N GLN A 271 -1.84 -14.86 9.45
CA GLN A 271 -3.00 -14.17 10.03
C GLN A 271 -3.61 -13.12 9.10
N ARG A 272 -2.80 -12.48 8.25
CA ARG A 272 -3.23 -11.29 7.49
C ARG A 272 -3.26 -11.48 5.97
N ILE A 273 -2.64 -12.52 5.44
CA ILE A 273 -2.53 -12.74 3.99
C ILE A 273 -3.91 -12.89 3.37
N THR A 274 -4.09 -12.30 2.19
CA THR A 274 -5.36 -12.32 1.46
C THR A 274 -5.26 -13.03 0.12
N GLU A 275 -4.05 -13.15 -0.44
CA GLU A 275 -3.78 -14.04 -1.56
C GLU A 275 -4.07 -15.50 -1.19
N ARG A 276 -4.99 -16.12 -1.93
CA ARG A 276 -5.40 -17.50 -1.74
C ARG A 276 -5.98 -18.10 -3.02
N PRO A 277 -5.97 -19.44 -3.16
CA PRO A 277 -6.68 -20.12 -4.22
C PRO A 277 -8.19 -19.84 -4.18
N PHE A 278 -8.82 -19.93 -5.35
CA PHE A 278 -10.28 -19.98 -5.44
C PHE A 278 -10.83 -21.22 -4.71
N ASP A 279 -11.93 -21.04 -3.99
CA ASP A 279 -12.70 -22.14 -3.43
C ASP A 279 -13.33 -22.98 -4.55
N LEU A 280 -13.67 -24.23 -4.25
CA LEU A 280 -14.37 -25.10 -5.22
C LEU A 280 -15.76 -24.59 -5.59
N SER A 281 -16.39 -23.80 -4.70
CA SER A 281 -17.66 -23.12 -4.96
C SER A 281 -17.52 -21.85 -5.81
N ASP A 282 -16.31 -21.31 -5.99
CA ASP A 282 -16.06 -20.18 -6.87
C ASP A 282 -16.17 -20.66 -8.32
N THR A 283 -17.30 -20.32 -8.95
CA THR A 283 -17.60 -20.63 -10.35
C THR A 283 -17.57 -19.36 -11.19
N ASP A 284 -17.30 -19.49 -12.49
CA ASP A 284 -17.46 -18.39 -13.43
C ASP A 284 -18.90 -18.38 -13.96
N GLN A 285 -19.64 -17.32 -13.64
CA GLN A 285 -21.01 -17.10 -14.09
C GLN A 285 -21.09 -16.06 -15.23
N GLY A 286 -19.99 -15.81 -15.93
CA GLY A 286 -19.88 -14.86 -17.04
C GLY A 286 -19.26 -13.51 -16.67
N GLN A 287 -18.84 -13.34 -15.41
CA GLN A 287 -18.15 -12.15 -14.89
C GLN A 287 -16.69 -12.45 -14.47
N GLY A 288 -16.19 -13.66 -14.75
CA GLY A 288 -14.93 -14.15 -14.19
C GLY A 288 -15.19 -15.01 -12.97
N ARG A 289 -14.25 -15.93 -12.70
CA ARG A 289 -14.38 -16.86 -11.56
C ARG A 289 -14.40 -16.08 -10.25
N GLY A 290 -15.39 -16.39 -9.41
CA GLY A 290 -15.52 -15.76 -8.09
C GLY A 290 -16.27 -14.42 -8.07
N ASN A 291 -16.51 -13.80 -9.24
CA ASN A 291 -17.25 -12.54 -9.36
C ASN A 291 -18.77 -12.77 -9.33
N ALA A 292 -19.48 -11.88 -8.63
CA ALA A 292 -20.92 -11.79 -8.56
C ALA A 292 -21.47 -10.72 -9.51
N GLN A 293 -22.66 -10.97 -10.07
CA GLN A 293 -23.35 -9.95 -10.86
C GLN A 293 -24.13 -8.99 -9.94
N VAL A 294 -23.53 -7.83 -9.66
CA VAL A 294 -23.94 -6.87 -8.62
C VAL A 294 -25.42 -6.44 -8.68
N ASN A 295 -26.03 -6.44 -9.87
CA ASN A 295 -27.43 -6.03 -10.04
C ASN A 295 -28.46 -7.14 -9.77
N GLU A 296 -28.05 -8.37 -9.49
CA GLU A 296 -28.99 -9.43 -9.10
C GLU A 296 -29.47 -9.27 -7.65
N ASP A 297 -30.78 -9.44 -7.45
CA ASP A 297 -31.42 -9.23 -6.15
C ASP A 297 -30.84 -10.10 -5.02
N LYS A 298 -30.39 -11.32 -5.34
CA LYS A 298 -29.80 -12.24 -4.35
C LYS A 298 -28.51 -11.66 -3.74
N TYR A 299 -27.66 -11.02 -4.55
CA TYR A 299 -26.40 -10.44 -4.09
C TYR A 299 -26.62 -9.12 -3.39
N LEU A 300 -27.53 -8.27 -3.87
CA LEU A 300 -27.90 -7.03 -3.19
C LEU A 300 -28.50 -7.30 -1.80
N LYS A 301 -29.33 -8.35 -1.68
CA LYS A 301 -29.88 -8.77 -0.39
C LYS A 301 -28.80 -9.30 0.54
N ALA A 302 -27.90 -10.17 0.05
CA ALA A 302 -26.80 -10.69 0.85
C ALA A 302 -25.84 -9.57 1.32
N LEU A 303 -25.57 -8.60 0.45
CA LEU A 303 -24.81 -7.39 0.79
C LEU A 303 -25.50 -6.60 1.90
N GLU A 304 -26.78 -6.29 1.74
CA GLU A 304 -27.55 -5.56 2.74
C GLU A 304 -27.56 -6.28 4.10
N GLU A 305 -27.80 -7.59 4.11
CA GLU A 305 -27.75 -8.42 5.32
C GLU A 305 -26.36 -8.42 5.97
N SER A 306 -25.29 -8.51 5.17
CA SER A 306 -23.91 -8.47 5.68
C SER A 306 -23.53 -7.11 6.29
N LEU A 307 -23.99 -6.00 5.69
CA LEU A 307 -23.77 -4.65 6.21
C LEU A 307 -24.54 -4.44 7.52
N ARG A 308 -25.81 -4.86 7.56
CA ARG A 308 -26.63 -4.82 8.77
C ARG A 308 -26.00 -5.64 9.90
N ASP A 309 -25.46 -6.82 9.60
CA ASP A 309 -24.75 -7.64 10.58
C ASP A 309 -23.46 -6.96 11.07
N ALA A 310 -22.67 -6.38 10.15
CA ALA A 310 -21.43 -5.69 10.49
C ALA A 310 -21.66 -4.52 11.45
N TYR A 311 -22.72 -3.74 11.25
CA TYR A 311 -23.00 -2.55 12.05
C TYR A 311 -24.09 -2.76 13.12
N LYS A 312 -24.55 -3.99 13.40
CA LYS A 312 -25.66 -4.27 14.35
C LYS A 312 -25.44 -3.72 15.77
N SER A 313 -24.19 -3.62 16.20
CA SER A 313 -23.82 -3.09 17.52
C SER A 313 -23.78 -1.57 17.59
N SER A 314 -23.95 -0.86 16.45
CA SER A 314 -23.95 0.61 16.42
C SER A 314 -25.20 1.25 17.04
N GLY A 315 -26.31 0.50 17.13
CA GLY A 315 -27.62 1.04 17.51
C GLY A 315 -28.27 1.93 16.44
N ALA A 316 -27.66 2.06 15.26
CA ALA A 316 -28.17 2.88 14.16
C ALA A 316 -29.43 2.27 13.52
N SER A 317 -30.35 3.15 13.09
CA SER A 317 -31.38 2.76 12.13
C SER A 317 -30.78 2.67 10.74
N PHE A 318 -30.82 1.48 10.15
CA PHE A 318 -30.18 1.23 8.85
C PHE A 318 -30.99 1.81 7.68
N PRO A 319 -30.30 2.30 6.64
CA PRO A 319 -30.94 2.89 5.47
C PRO A 319 -31.67 1.85 4.62
N ALA A 320 -32.70 2.30 3.90
CA ALA A 320 -33.36 1.49 2.88
C ALA A 320 -32.62 1.59 1.53
N PHE A 321 -32.64 0.52 0.73
CA PHE A 321 -32.08 0.52 -0.62
C PHE A 321 -33.17 0.91 -1.63
N ASP A 322 -32.97 2.00 -2.36
CA ASP A 322 -33.78 2.41 -3.50
C ASP A 322 -33.08 2.04 -4.81
N LYS A 323 -33.66 1.08 -5.53
CA LYS A 323 -33.15 0.56 -6.80
C LYS A 323 -33.70 1.30 -8.02
N ALA A 324 -34.50 2.36 -7.81
CA ALA A 324 -35.13 3.12 -8.89
C ALA A 324 -34.22 4.18 -9.54
N GLY A 325 -32.91 4.17 -9.24
CA GLY A 325 -31.94 5.14 -9.73
C GLY A 325 -31.73 6.36 -8.82
N ILE A 326 -30.80 7.23 -9.21
CA ILE A 326 -30.41 8.43 -8.44
C ILE A 326 -31.42 9.57 -8.67
N LYS A 327 -31.85 10.19 -7.58
CA LYS A 327 -32.76 11.34 -7.48
C LYS A 327 -32.13 12.40 -6.57
N PRO A 328 -32.44 13.69 -6.73
CA PRO A 328 -31.89 14.74 -5.85
C PRO A 328 -32.14 14.46 -4.36
N CYS A 329 -31.08 14.49 -3.54
CA CYS A 329 -31.19 14.53 -2.08
C CYS A 329 -31.49 15.98 -1.63
N ALA A 330 -32.26 16.16 -0.57
CA ALA A 330 -32.63 17.49 -0.08
C ALA A 330 -31.51 18.19 0.71
N ASP A 331 -30.59 17.40 1.29
CA ASP A 331 -29.62 17.81 2.31
C ASP A 331 -28.19 17.31 2.03
N ALA A 332 -27.93 16.79 0.82
CA ALA A 332 -26.61 16.37 0.36
C ALA A 332 -26.52 16.46 -1.17
N GLN A 333 -25.30 16.54 -1.70
CA GLN A 333 -25.06 16.38 -3.13
C GLN A 333 -25.21 14.90 -3.53
N THR A 334 -25.86 14.64 -4.66
CA THR A 334 -25.99 13.28 -5.20
C THR A 334 -24.69 12.82 -5.84
N THR A 335 -24.27 11.60 -5.50
CA THR A 335 -23.12 10.89 -6.07
C THR A 335 -23.57 9.72 -6.97
N SER A 336 -22.70 9.31 -7.90
CA SER A 336 -22.92 8.19 -8.81
C SER A 336 -21.78 7.19 -8.69
N PRO A 337 -22.04 5.87 -8.66
CA PRO A 337 -23.33 5.22 -8.94
C PRO A 337 -24.24 5.02 -7.72
N VAL A 338 -23.81 5.44 -6.52
CA VAL A 338 -24.60 5.31 -5.29
C VAL A 338 -24.63 6.63 -4.54
N SER A 339 -25.80 7.07 -4.11
CA SER A 339 -26.00 8.23 -3.22
C SER A 339 -26.54 7.80 -1.87
N TYR A 340 -26.09 8.42 -0.78
CA TYR A 340 -26.78 8.36 0.52
C TYR A 340 -27.50 9.69 0.76
N CYS A 341 -28.81 9.67 0.94
CA CYS A 341 -29.60 10.85 1.32
C CYS A 341 -29.91 10.82 2.82
N PRO A 342 -29.28 11.67 3.66
CA PRO A 342 -29.44 11.63 5.11
C PRO A 342 -30.87 11.94 5.58
N ALA A 343 -31.56 12.91 4.98
CA ALA A 343 -32.90 13.36 5.40
C ALA A 343 -33.97 12.25 5.41
N VAL A 344 -33.84 11.28 4.51
CA VAL A 344 -34.78 10.16 4.36
C VAL A 344 -34.14 8.81 4.73
N ASN A 345 -32.88 8.82 5.16
CA ASN A 345 -32.06 7.65 5.46
C ASN A 345 -32.17 6.55 4.37
N GLN A 346 -31.77 6.90 3.14
CA GLN A 346 -31.92 6.03 1.98
C GLN A 346 -30.63 5.99 1.15
N LEU A 347 -30.26 4.79 0.67
CA LEU A 347 -29.26 4.61 -0.37
C LEU A 347 -29.96 4.48 -1.72
N GLN A 348 -29.62 5.35 -2.67
CA GLN A 348 -30.13 5.27 -4.04
C GLN A 348 -29.07 4.62 -4.93
N LEU A 349 -29.46 3.61 -5.71
CA LEU A 349 -28.56 2.78 -6.51
C LEU A 349 -28.83 2.96 -8.02
N ASP A 350 -27.81 3.33 -8.78
CA ASP A 350 -27.78 3.20 -10.24
C ASP A 350 -27.27 1.79 -10.61
N LEU A 351 -28.20 0.83 -10.75
CA LEU A 351 -27.84 -0.56 -11.05
C LEU A 351 -27.08 -0.74 -12.38
N PRO A 352 -27.44 -0.05 -13.49
CA PRO A 352 -26.64 -0.07 -14.71
C PRO A 352 -25.18 0.38 -14.52
N GLN A 353 -24.93 1.48 -13.80
CA GLN A 353 -23.56 1.94 -13.55
C GLN A 353 -22.82 1.03 -12.56
N LEU A 354 -23.51 0.50 -11.54
CA LEU A 354 -22.94 -0.49 -10.63
C LEU A 354 -22.52 -1.76 -11.37
N LEU A 355 -23.32 -2.25 -12.33
CA LEU A 355 -22.93 -3.39 -13.17
C LEU A 355 -21.70 -3.04 -14.01
N LYS A 356 -21.61 -1.82 -14.54
CA LYS A 356 -20.45 -1.39 -15.33
C LYS A 356 -19.15 -1.39 -14.53
N ILE A 357 -19.16 -0.87 -13.30
CA ILE A 357 -17.99 -0.90 -12.40
C ILE A 357 -17.75 -2.34 -11.90
N GLY A 358 -18.83 -3.08 -11.67
CA GLY A 358 -18.86 -4.46 -11.20
C GLY A 358 -18.33 -5.50 -12.19
N THR A 359 -18.21 -5.16 -13.47
CA THR A 359 -17.69 -6.07 -14.49
C THR A 359 -16.19 -5.84 -14.67
N PRO A 360 -15.33 -6.82 -14.34
CA PRO A 360 -13.89 -6.66 -14.45
C PRO A 360 -13.45 -6.46 -15.91
N PRO A 361 -12.29 -5.82 -16.14
CA PRO A 361 -11.85 -5.48 -17.48
C PRO A 361 -11.45 -6.72 -18.26
N LYS A 362 -11.95 -6.85 -19.51
CA LYS A 362 -11.45 -7.89 -20.43
C LYS A 362 -10.16 -7.40 -21.10
N LYS A 363 -9.24 -8.33 -21.37
CA LYS A 363 -7.97 -8.05 -22.04
C LYS A 363 -8.17 -7.18 -23.30
N GLY A 364 -7.54 -6.01 -23.34
CA GLY A 364 -7.61 -5.07 -24.46
C GLY A 364 -8.87 -4.21 -24.53
N SER A 365 -9.73 -4.22 -23.52
CA SER A 365 -10.92 -3.37 -23.43
C SER A 365 -10.91 -2.50 -22.18
N LYS A 366 -11.44 -1.28 -22.28
CA LYS A 366 -11.81 -0.50 -21.10
C LYS A 366 -13.05 -1.16 -20.48
N GLY A 367 -12.91 -1.72 -19.29
CA GLY A 367 -14.01 -2.28 -18.50
C GLY A 367 -14.13 -1.62 -17.12
N GLY A 368 -14.97 -2.17 -16.26
CA GLY A 368 -15.01 -1.81 -14.84
C GLY A 368 -13.81 -2.34 -14.09
N ILE A 369 -13.97 -2.47 -12.77
CA ILE A 369 -12.92 -2.91 -11.86
C ILE A 369 -13.19 -4.38 -11.46
N GLY A 370 -14.42 -4.65 -11.03
CA GLY A 370 -14.88 -5.95 -10.54
C GLY A 370 -15.99 -5.77 -9.50
N ASP A 371 -16.63 -6.87 -9.11
CA ASP A 371 -17.86 -6.86 -8.33
C ASP A 371 -17.67 -6.28 -6.93
N PHE A 372 -16.53 -6.56 -6.30
CA PHE A 372 -16.21 -6.03 -4.98
C PHE A 372 -16.06 -4.52 -5.01
N ALA A 373 -15.47 -3.92 -6.05
CA ALA A 373 -15.41 -2.46 -6.17
C ALA A 373 -16.82 -1.85 -6.13
N ALA A 374 -17.79 -2.43 -6.85
CA ALA A 374 -19.17 -1.96 -6.84
C ALA A 374 -19.86 -2.20 -5.49
N PHE A 375 -19.66 -3.35 -4.85
CA PHE A 375 -20.18 -3.61 -3.50
C PHE A 375 -19.56 -2.69 -2.44
N ALA A 376 -18.26 -2.40 -2.53
CA ALA A 376 -17.57 -1.50 -1.63
C ALA A 376 -18.05 -0.05 -1.78
N VAL A 377 -18.39 0.39 -3.00
CA VAL A 377 -19.05 1.69 -3.21
C VAL A 377 -20.41 1.73 -2.49
N ILE A 378 -21.24 0.68 -2.59
CA ILE A 378 -22.51 0.61 -1.83
C ILE A 378 -22.24 0.62 -0.31
N ALA A 379 -21.30 -0.20 0.15
CA ALA A 379 -20.91 -0.32 1.56
C ALA A 379 -20.38 1.00 2.14
N SER A 380 -19.68 1.81 1.34
CA SER A 380 -19.20 3.13 1.74
C SER A 380 -20.35 4.11 2.00
N ARG A 381 -21.38 4.11 1.14
CA ARG A 381 -22.56 4.95 1.32
C ARG A 381 -23.41 4.44 2.50
N PHE A 382 -23.43 3.13 2.73
CA PHE A 382 -24.03 2.56 3.94
C PHE A 382 -23.27 3.02 5.19
N SER A 383 -21.94 3.05 5.15
CA SER A 383 -21.09 3.52 6.25
C SER A 383 -21.35 4.99 6.60
N LEU A 384 -21.67 5.85 5.63
CA LEU A 384 -22.10 7.23 5.92
C LEU A 384 -23.41 7.28 6.72
N SER A 385 -24.34 6.35 6.50
CA SER A 385 -25.55 6.28 7.34
C SER A 385 -25.25 5.94 8.79
N ILE A 386 -24.23 5.11 9.02
CA ILE A 386 -23.76 4.77 10.37
C ILE A 386 -23.10 5.97 11.02
N GLN A 387 -22.28 6.71 10.28
CA GLN A 387 -21.66 7.95 10.76
C GLN A 387 -22.73 8.97 11.16
N HIS A 388 -23.74 9.16 10.31
CA HIS A 388 -24.86 10.08 10.54
C HIS A 388 -25.63 9.70 11.81
N ALA A 389 -26.02 8.43 11.92
CA ALA A 389 -26.77 7.92 13.06
C ALA A 389 -25.97 7.96 14.38
N THR A 390 -24.64 7.97 14.31
CA THR A 390 -23.75 8.03 15.48
C THR A 390 -23.22 9.44 15.77
N GLY A 391 -23.73 10.45 15.05
CA GLY A 391 -23.49 11.86 15.35
C GLY A 391 -22.21 12.44 14.75
N PHE A 392 -21.55 11.74 13.83
CA PHE A 392 -20.43 12.30 13.08
C PHE A 392 -20.94 13.18 11.93
N LYS A 393 -20.18 14.23 11.62
CA LYS A 393 -20.40 15.00 10.40
C LYS A 393 -20.02 14.14 9.20
N LEU A 394 -20.65 14.43 8.06
CA LEU A 394 -20.48 13.64 6.84
C LEU A 394 -19.72 14.37 5.74
N ASP A 395 -19.28 15.60 6.00
CA ASP A 395 -18.67 16.54 5.05
C ASP A 395 -17.42 17.24 5.64
N ASP A 396 -16.88 16.70 6.74
CA ASP A 396 -15.59 17.14 7.28
C ASP A 396 -14.41 16.40 6.60
N ASP A 397 -13.19 16.85 6.88
CA ASP A 397 -11.99 16.28 6.26
C ASP A 397 -11.77 14.80 6.65
N ALA A 398 -12.30 14.35 7.80
CA ALA A 398 -12.18 12.97 8.26
C ALA A 398 -13.25 12.04 7.68
N ALA A 399 -14.37 12.56 7.18
CA ALA A 399 -15.54 11.78 6.75
C ALA A 399 -15.17 10.73 5.69
N GLY A 400 -14.37 11.10 4.69
CA GLY A 400 -13.92 10.17 3.66
C GLY A 400 -13.02 9.05 4.20
N GLN A 401 -12.06 9.37 5.07
CA GLN A 401 -11.18 8.35 5.69
C GLN A 401 -11.95 7.44 6.63
N ARG A 402 -12.86 8.00 7.44
CA ARG A 402 -13.74 7.24 8.31
C ARG A 402 -14.63 6.29 7.51
N THR A 403 -15.14 6.76 6.37
CA THR A 403 -15.93 5.95 5.43
C THR A 403 -15.12 4.79 4.87
N ALA A 404 -13.90 5.04 4.40
CA ALA A 404 -13.00 4.00 3.90
C ALA A 404 -12.69 2.96 4.98
N CYS A 405 -12.40 3.40 6.20
CA CYS A 405 -12.14 2.51 7.32
C CYS A 405 -13.36 1.68 7.70
N LEU A 406 -14.54 2.27 7.83
CA LEU A 406 -15.75 1.52 8.13
C LEU A 406 -16.07 0.50 7.03
N THR A 407 -15.82 0.84 5.76
CA THR A 407 -15.97 -0.07 4.62
C THR A 407 -14.97 -1.23 4.70
N GLY A 408 -13.70 -0.95 5.01
CA GLY A 408 -12.68 -1.97 5.22
C GLY A 408 -13.01 -2.89 6.39
N ALA A 409 -13.60 -2.36 7.48
CA ALA A 409 -14.05 -3.17 8.61
C ALA A 409 -15.20 -4.13 8.25
N TRP A 410 -16.11 -3.72 7.36
CA TRP A 410 -17.09 -4.64 6.77
C TRP A 410 -16.39 -5.71 5.92
N ALA A 411 -15.46 -5.33 5.06
CA ALA A 411 -14.69 -6.27 4.24
C ALA A 411 -13.91 -7.31 5.08
N GLY A 412 -13.31 -6.87 6.19
CA GLY A 412 -12.61 -7.75 7.13
C GLY A 412 -13.56 -8.73 7.84
N LEU A 413 -14.83 -8.36 8.02
CA LEU A 413 -15.85 -9.26 8.56
C LEU A 413 -16.29 -10.28 7.51
N THR A 414 -16.50 -9.88 6.26
CA THR A 414 -16.87 -10.77 5.14
C THR A 414 -15.72 -11.69 4.71
N ASN A 415 -14.48 -11.39 5.12
CA ASN A 415 -13.34 -12.28 4.89
C ASN A 415 -13.30 -13.47 5.86
N ARG A 416 -14.11 -13.48 6.92
CA ARG A 416 -14.09 -14.55 7.93
C ARG A 416 -14.83 -15.80 7.44
N PRO A 417 -14.41 -17.02 7.81
CA PRO A 417 -15.07 -18.27 7.39
C PRO A 417 -16.55 -18.37 7.76
N ASN A 418 -17.00 -17.64 8.78
CA ASN A 418 -18.37 -17.62 9.29
C ASN A 418 -19.11 -16.32 8.95
N ALA A 419 -18.72 -15.61 7.89
CA ALA A 419 -19.38 -14.38 7.45
C ALA A 419 -20.89 -14.59 7.29
N ALA A 420 -21.68 -13.62 7.76
CA ALA A 420 -23.13 -13.64 7.69
C ALA A 420 -23.64 -13.59 6.25
N ALA A 421 -24.86 -14.11 6.02
CA ALA A 421 -25.62 -13.97 4.77
C ALA A 421 -25.01 -14.59 3.49
N GLY A 422 -23.95 -15.40 3.61
CA GLY A 422 -23.37 -16.12 2.46
C GLY A 422 -22.63 -15.24 1.45
N LEU A 423 -22.41 -13.96 1.76
CA LEU A 423 -21.50 -13.09 1.02
C LEU A 423 -20.11 -13.16 1.67
N ARG A 424 -19.15 -13.72 0.94
CA ARG A 424 -17.76 -13.85 1.37
C ARG A 424 -16.84 -13.23 0.33
N LEU A 425 -15.65 -12.82 0.75
CA LEU A 425 -14.63 -12.37 -0.20
C LEU A 425 -14.14 -13.53 -1.09
N SER A 426 -14.02 -13.29 -2.38
CA SER A 426 -13.30 -14.12 -3.34
C SER A 426 -11.86 -13.63 -3.50
N PRO A 427 -10.94 -14.48 -4.02
CA PRO A 427 -9.64 -13.99 -4.47
C PRO A 427 -9.79 -12.88 -5.52
N GLY A 428 -9.10 -11.76 -5.32
CA GLY A 428 -9.16 -10.59 -6.21
C GLY A 428 -10.02 -9.44 -5.67
N ASP A 429 -11.02 -9.72 -4.83
CA ASP A 429 -11.95 -8.69 -4.31
C ASP A 429 -11.24 -7.52 -3.63
N LEU A 430 -10.23 -7.77 -2.81
CA LEU A 430 -9.48 -6.70 -2.14
C LEU A 430 -8.55 -5.94 -3.09
N ASP A 431 -8.12 -6.56 -4.19
CA ASP A 431 -7.40 -5.85 -5.23
C ASP A 431 -8.34 -4.88 -5.96
N GLU A 432 -9.59 -5.28 -6.20
CA GLU A 432 -10.61 -4.40 -6.76
C GLU A 432 -10.90 -3.20 -5.83
N ALA A 433 -10.88 -3.43 -4.51
CA ALA A 433 -10.96 -2.35 -3.52
C ALA A 433 -9.79 -1.38 -3.67
N VAL A 434 -8.55 -1.89 -3.76
CA VAL A 434 -7.35 -1.06 -3.97
C VAL A 434 -7.47 -0.27 -5.27
N ALA A 435 -7.90 -0.90 -6.37
CA ALA A 435 -8.05 -0.23 -7.65
C ALA A 435 -9.06 0.94 -7.59
N GLU A 436 -10.20 0.76 -6.92
CA GLU A 436 -11.18 1.84 -6.72
C GLU A 436 -10.63 2.94 -5.80
N LEU A 437 -9.98 2.57 -4.69
CA LEU A 437 -9.38 3.51 -3.73
C LEU A 437 -8.26 4.37 -4.33
N LEU A 438 -7.59 3.89 -5.38
CA LEU A 438 -6.54 4.63 -6.09
C LEU A 438 -7.09 5.55 -7.20
N ALA A 439 -8.37 5.44 -7.57
CA ALA A 439 -9.02 6.37 -8.50
C ALA A 439 -9.27 7.72 -7.83
N ASP A 440 -9.00 8.85 -8.49
CA ASP A 440 -9.08 10.19 -7.88
C ASP A 440 -10.46 10.52 -7.30
N ASP A 441 -11.53 9.96 -7.87
CA ASP A 441 -12.92 10.14 -7.48
C ASP A 441 -13.49 8.96 -6.66
N SER A 442 -12.62 8.14 -6.04
CA SER A 442 -12.99 7.00 -5.19
C SER A 442 -14.14 7.33 -4.24
N LEU A 443 -15.27 6.66 -4.44
CA LEU A 443 -16.39 6.75 -3.52
C LEU A 443 -16.18 5.89 -2.28
N ILE A 444 -15.29 4.88 -2.28
CA ILE A 444 -15.00 4.14 -1.04
C ILE A 444 -14.46 5.10 0.05
N ALA A 445 -13.73 6.14 -0.35
CA ALA A 445 -13.12 7.11 0.55
C ALA A 445 -13.60 8.54 0.33
N ALA A 446 -14.88 8.72 0.00
CA ALA A 446 -15.50 10.04 -0.15
C ALA A 446 -16.45 10.39 0.99
N ASP A 447 -16.60 11.69 1.24
CA ASP A 447 -17.64 12.26 2.09
C ASP A 447 -19.05 12.09 1.47
N VAL A 448 -20.12 12.58 2.13
CA VAL A 448 -21.49 12.45 1.61
C VAL A 448 -21.73 13.15 0.28
N ASN A 449 -20.94 14.18 -0.03
CA ASN A 449 -21.06 14.98 -1.24
C ASN A 449 -20.18 14.47 -2.39
N GLY A 450 -19.41 13.40 -2.16
CA GLY A 450 -18.51 12.80 -3.15
C GLY A 450 -17.11 13.41 -3.18
N LYS A 451 -16.73 14.22 -2.18
CA LYS A 451 -15.36 14.72 -2.05
C LYS A 451 -14.48 13.58 -1.54
N ALA A 452 -13.67 13.01 -2.43
CA ALA A 452 -12.70 11.97 -2.09
C ALA A 452 -11.55 12.54 -1.25
N VAL A 453 -10.99 11.69 -0.38
CA VAL A 453 -9.71 11.98 0.29
C VAL A 453 -8.61 12.14 -0.77
N PRO A 454 -7.85 13.25 -0.80
CA PRO A 454 -6.96 13.57 -1.93
C PRO A 454 -5.80 12.60 -2.16
N SER A 455 -5.37 11.83 -1.15
CA SER A 455 -4.26 10.89 -1.27
C SER A 455 -4.74 9.45 -1.36
N GLY A 456 -4.42 8.77 -2.47
CA GLY A 456 -4.59 7.30 -2.61
C GLY A 456 -3.98 6.50 -1.47
N PHE A 457 -2.81 6.93 -0.97
CA PHE A 457 -2.18 6.29 0.16
C PHE A 457 -3.06 6.35 1.41
N ALA A 458 -3.58 7.53 1.77
CA ALA A 458 -4.44 7.69 2.94
C ALA A 458 -5.76 6.91 2.81
N ARG A 459 -6.29 6.82 1.58
CA ARG A 459 -7.50 6.03 1.27
C ARG A 459 -7.29 4.54 1.54
N VAL A 460 -6.23 3.97 1.00
CA VAL A 460 -5.89 2.55 1.20
C VAL A 460 -5.49 2.27 2.65
N GLU A 461 -4.76 3.18 3.31
CA GLU A 461 -4.42 3.05 4.73
C GLU A 461 -5.68 2.98 5.60
N ALA A 462 -6.62 3.90 5.37
CA ALA A 462 -7.87 3.94 6.14
C ALA A 462 -8.69 2.66 5.93
N PHE A 463 -8.83 2.20 4.69
CA PHE A 463 -9.49 0.91 4.42
C PHE A 463 -8.79 -0.26 5.13
N GLY A 464 -7.46 -0.34 5.02
CA GLY A 464 -6.65 -1.38 5.67
C GLY A 464 -6.77 -1.37 7.21
N ASP A 465 -6.80 -0.19 7.82
CA ASP A 465 -7.04 -0.04 9.26
C ASP A 465 -8.36 -0.68 9.68
N GLY A 466 -9.43 -0.46 8.91
CA GLY A 466 -10.71 -1.10 9.14
C GLY A 466 -10.64 -2.61 8.96
N PHE A 467 -10.05 -3.05 7.86
CA PHE A 467 -9.94 -4.47 7.52
C PHE A 467 -9.20 -5.27 8.60
N PHE A 468 -8.04 -4.77 9.05
CA PHE A 468 -7.22 -5.48 10.04
C PHE A 468 -7.65 -5.26 11.48
N ARG A 469 -8.26 -4.10 11.81
CA ARG A 469 -8.48 -3.69 13.22
C ARG A 469 -9.94 -3.49 13.61
N GLY A 470 -10.85 -3.52 12.65
CA GLY A 470 -12.29 -3.46 12.84
C GLY A 470 -12.84 -2.10 13.24
N LEU A 471 -14.17 -2.06 13.45
CA LEU A 471 -14.97 -0.85 13.60
C LEU A 471 -14.55 0.06 14.76
N SER A 472 -14.20 -0.52 15.90
CA SER A 472 -13.81 0.25 17.09
C SER A 472 -12.54 1.07 16.85
N PHE A 473 -11.66 0.58 15.97
CA PHE A 473 -10.48 1.32 15.59
C PHE A 473 -10.83 2.52 14.70
N CYS A 474 -11.73 2.34 13.72
CA CYS A 474 -12.14 3.41 12.81
C CYS A 474 -12.71 4.61 13.56
N VAL A 475 -13.64 4.38 14.48
CA VAL A 475 -14.28 5.46 15.27
C VAL A 475 -13.32 6.14 16.24
N LYS A 476 -12.21 5.49 16.61
CA LYS A 476 -11.17 6.05 17.48
C LYS A 476 -10.12 6.82 16.70
N LYS A 477 -9.61 6.25 15.59
CA LYS A 477 -8.55 6.85 14.77
C LYS A 477 -9.08 8.08 14.04
N TYR A 478 -10.23 7.95 13.40
CA TYR A 478 -10.81 8.98 12.54
C TYR A 478 -11.88 9.79 13.27
N SER A 479 -11.81 9.92 14.60
CA SER A 479 -12.88 10.51 15.42
C SER A 479 -13.04 12.03 15.31
N VAL A 480 -12.21 12.68 14.48
CA VAL A 480 -11.99 14.14 14.45
C VAL A 480 -13.29 14.87 14.16
#